data_AF-A0A2N2VT59-F1
#
_entry.id   AF-A0A2N2VT59-F1
#
_cell.length_a   1.000
_cell.length_b   1.000
_cell.length_c   1.000
_cell.angle_alpha   90.00
_cell.angle_beta   90.00
_cell.angle_gamma   90.00
#
_symmetry.space_group_name_H-M   'P 1'
#
loop_
_entity.id
_entity.type
_entity.pdbx_description
1 polymer ?
#
loop_
_entity_poly.entity_id
_entity_poly.type
_entity_poly.pdbx_seq_one_letter_code
_entity_poly.pdbx_strand_id
1 'polypeptide(L)'
;DLLIDGSANIIIPAIYNESYYIVIRHRNSIETVSAEPVSFYGAAITYNFNVNTKAFGNNMAITADGWWTIYGGDVSQDGFIDTGDMTPVDNASRIFLSGYLYQDVNGDGFIDTADMTIIDNNASQFIGAMHP
;
A
#
# COMPACT_ATOMS: atom_id res chain seq x y z
N ASP A 1 -4.68 -12.92 4.96
CA ASP A 1 -3.26 -12.70 4.62
C ASP A 1 -3.09 -12.64 3.12
N LEU A 2 -2.23 -11.74 2.65
CA LEU A 2 -1.84 -11.63 1.25
C LEU A 2 -0.84 -12.75 0.93
N LEU A 3 -1.12 -13.52 -0.11
CA LEU A 3 -0.19 -14.52 -0.63
C LEU A 3 0.91 -13.85 -1.45
N ILE A 4 2.01 -14.58 -1.67
CA ILE A 4 3.16 -14.09 -2.47
C ILE A 4 2.83 -13.77 -3.93
N ASP A 5 1.69 -14.25 -4.43
CA ASP A 5 1.18 -13.97 -5.77
C ASP A 5 0.29 -12.70 -5.81
N GLY A 6 0.18 -11.97 -4.69
CA GLY A 6 -0.64 -10.77 -4.58
C GLY A 6 -2.13 -11.04 -4.39
N SER A 7 -2.55 -12.29 -4.20
CA SER A 7 -3.96 -12.63 -3.95
C SER A 7 -4.29 -12.73 -2.46
N ALA A 8 -5.52 -12.36 -2.10
CA ALA A 8 -6.08 -12.53 -0.77
C ALA A 8 -7.52 -13.01 -0.87
N ASN A 9 -7.92 -13.94 0.00
CA ASN A 9 -9.28 -14.46 0.08
C ASN A 9 -9.81 -14.29 1.51
N ILE A 10 -11.00 -13.71 1.63
CA ILE A 10 -11.64 -13.40 2.91
C ILE A 10 -13.11 -13.83 2.81
N ILE A 11 -13.63 -14.45 3.88
CA ILE A 11 -15.06 -14.77 4.01
C ILE A 11 -15.75 -13.59 4.67
N ILE A 12 -16.74 -13.02 3.99
CA ILE A 12 -17.50 -11.87 4.47
C ILE A 12 -18.93 -12.35 4.81
N PRO A 13 -19.47 -12.00 6.00
CA PRO A 13 -20.84 -12.35 6.36
C PRO A 13 -21.85 -11.82 5.34
N ALA A 14 -22.82 -12.66 4.95
CA ALA A 14 -23.84 -12.33 3.93
C ALA A 14 -24.77 -11.15 4.32
N ILE A 15 -24.70 -10.66 5.55
CA ILE A 15 -25.40 -9.45 6.00
C ILE A 15 -24.82 -8.17 5.37
N TYR A 16 -23.58 -8.21 4.89
CA TYR A 16 -22.94 -7.09 4.19
C TYR A 16 -23.15 -7.26 2.69
N ASN A 17 -24.34 -6.92 2.19
CA ASN A 17 -24.76 -7.17 0.81
C ASN A 17 -24.96 -5.88 -0.03
N GLU A 18 -24.54 -4.72 0.50
CA GLU A 18 -24.56 -3.43 -0.19
C GLU A 18 -23.27 -3.20 -0.99
N SER A 19 -23.07 -1.98 -1.48
CA SER A 19 -21.82 -1.57 -2.13
C SER A 19 -20.85 -0.91 -1.15
N TYR A 20 -19.59 -1.33 -1.16
CA TYR A 20 -18.56 -0.84 -0.24
C TYR A 20 -17.27 -0.52 -1.00
N TYR A 21 -16.51 0.46 -0.51
CA TYR A 21 -15.13 0.64 -0.96
C TYR A 21 -14.25 -0.46 -0.36
N ILE A 22 -13.38 -1.02 -1.20
CA ILE A 22 -12.36 -1.97 -0.77
C ILE A 22 -11.08 -1.19 -0.51
N VAL A 23 -10.55 -1.32 0.69
CA VAL A 23 -9.35 -0.61 1.12
C VAL A 23 -8.24 -1.62 1.38
N ILE A 24 -7.10 -1.44 0.70
CA ILE A 24 -5.87 -2.17 1.01
C ILE A 24 -5.02 -1.29 1.93
N ARG A 25 -4.72 -1.83 3.11
CA ARG A 25 -3.79 -1.26 4.08
C ARG A 25 -2.60 -2.19 4.25
N HIS A 26 -1.41 -1.62 4.17
CA HIS A 26 -0.16 -2.30 4.40
C HIS A 26 0.68 -1.49 5.39
N ARG A 27 1.61 -2.14 6.11
CA ARG A 27 2.29 -1.57 7.29
C ARG A 27 3.10 -0.30 7.04
N ASN A 28 3.44 -0.02 5.79
CA ASN A 28 4.35 1.05 5.39
C ASN A 28 4.08 1.56 3.97
N SER A 29 2.84 1.43 3.52
CA SER A 29 2.43 1.82 2.17
C SER A 29 1.18 2.67 2.26
N ILE A 30 0.97 3.48 1.23
CA ILE A 30 -0.20 4.34 1.15
C ILE A 30 -1.47 3.48 1.13
N GLU A 31 -2.48 3.92 1.88
CA GLU A 31 -3.80 3.33 1.77
C GLU A 31 -4.32 3.44 0.33
N THR A 32 -4.70 2.30 -0.26
CA THR A 32 -5.21 2.25 -1.64
C THR A 32 -6.66 1.80 -1.62
N VAL A 33 -7.54 2.65 -2.15
CA VAL A 33 -9.00 2.45 -2.13
C VAL A 33 -9.49 2.07 -3.53
N SER A 34 -10.49 1.20 -3.64
CA SER A 34 -11.14 0.90 -4.92
C SER A 34 -11.66 2.17 -5.58
N ALA A 35 -11.55 2.26 -6.91
CA ALA A 35 -11.96 3.45 -7.66
C ALA A 35 -13.45 3.79 -7.48
N GLU A 36 -14.28 2.77 -7.30
CA GLU A 36 -15.72 2.90 -7.09
C GLU A 36 -16.16 1.91 -5.98
N PRO A 37 -17.36 2.07 -5.40
CA PRO A 37 -17.96 1.07 -4.52
C PRO A 37 -18.15 -0.27 -5.26
N VAL A 38 -17.76 -1.36 -4.62
CA VAL A 38 -17.89 -2.74 -5.12
C VAL A 38 -19.12 -3.37 -4.48
N SER A 39 -20.00 -3.96 -5.29
CA SER A 39 -21.21 -4.63 -4.79
C SER A 39 -20.90 -5.96 -4.12
N PHE A 40 -21.43 -6.17 -2.91
CA PHE A 40 -21.24 -7.38 -2.12
C PHE A 40 -22.48 -8.29 -2.10
N TYR A 41 -23.43 -8.08 -3.02
CA TYR A 41 -24.66 -8.87 -3.10
C TYR A 41 -24.44 -10.34 -3.54
N GLY A 42 -23.25 -10.69 -4.03
CA GLY A 42 -22.92 -12.02 -4.57
C GLY A 42 -22.26 -12.98 -3.58
N ALA A 43 -22.29 -14.28 -3.89
CA ALA A 43 -21.61 -15.32 -3.11
C ALA A 43 -20.08 -15.31 -3.28
N ALA A 44 -19.58 -14.73 -4.36
CA ALA A 44 -18.16 -14.51 -4.63
C ALA A 44 -17.98 -13.10 -5.19
N ILE A 45 -17.08 -12.34 -4.58
CA ILE A 45 -16.75 -10.96 -4.96
C ILE A 45 -15.29 -10.95 -5.35
N THR A 46 -14.97 -10.40 -6.52
CA THR A 46 -13.60 -10.31 -7.02
C THR A 46 -13.31 -8.88 -7.40
N TYR A 47 -12.23 -8.34 -6.84
CA TYR A 47 -11.71 -7.03 -7.19
C TYR A 47 -10.20 -7.13 -7.38
N ASN A 48 -9.70 -6.52 -8.46
CA ASN A 48 -8.29 -6.61 -8.82
C ASN A 48 -7.72 -5.22 -9.10
N PHE A 49 -6.65 -4.87 -8.39
CA PHE A 49 -5.89 -3.63 -8.53
C PHE A 49 -4.77 -3.81 -9.58
N ASN A 50 -5.15 -4.10 -10.82
CA ASN A 50 -4.22 -4.41 -11.92
C ASN A 50 -4.04 -3.29 -12.95
N VAL A 51 -4.61 -2.11 -12.69
CA VAL A 51 -4.41 -0.87 -13.47
C VAL A 51 -4.75 0.33 -12.60
N ASN A 52 -4.05 1.46 -12.74
CA ASN A 52 -4.27 2.64 -11.89
C ASN A 52 -5.73 3.06 -11.75
N THR A 53 -6.53 2.97 -12.82
CA THR A 53 -7.97 3.31 -12.80
C THR A 53 -8.83 2.39 -11.92
N LYS A 54 -8.25 1.34 -11.31
CA LYS A 54 -8.87 0.52 -10.27
C LYS A 54 -8.63 1.08 -8.87
N ALA A 55 -7.75 2.05 -8.70
CA ALA A 55 -7.58 2.79 -7.46
C ALA A 55 -8.27 4.16 -7.56
N PHE A 56 -8.85 4.62 -6.46
CA PHE A 56 -9.40 5.95 -6.36
C PHE A 56 -8.32 6.99 -6.69
N GLY A 57 -8.65 7.96 -7.55
CA GLY A 57 -7.71 9.00 -7.98
C GLY A 57 -6.54 8.52 -8.85
N ASN A 58 -6.58 7.30 -9.39
CA ASN A 58 -5.47 6.69 -10.14
C ASN A 58 -4.18 6.51 -9.32
N ASN A 59 -4.32 6.29 -8.01
CA ASN A 59 -3.20 6.31 -7.05
C ASN A 59 -2.44 4.97 -6.95
N MET A 60 -1.82 4.53 -8.05
CA MET A 60 -0.92 3.36 -8.07
C MET A 60 0.28 3.61 -8.99
N ALA A 61 1.41 2.96 -8.68
CA ALA A 61 2.62 3.01 -9.47
C ALA A 61 2.67 1.89 -10.51
N ILE A 62 3.32 2.12 -11.65
CA ILE A 62 3.64 1.09 -12.64
C ILE A 62 5.12 0.73 -12.55
N THR A 63 5.43 -0.56 -12.50
CA THR A 63 6.80 -1.07 -12.52
C THR A 63 7.33 -1.16 -13.94
N ALA A 64 8.66 -1.25 -14.11
CA ALA A 64 9.30 -1.31 -15.42
C ALA A 64 8.87 -2.53 -16.26
N ASP A 65 8.46 -3.61 -15.62
CA ASP A 65 7.93 -4.83 -16.22
C ASP A 65 6.40 -4.83 -16.40
N GLY A 66 5.73 -3.71 -16.11
CA GLY A 66 4.33 -3.46 -16.45
C GLY A 66 3.31 -3.89 -15.40
N TRP A 67 3.74 -4.22 -14.19
CA TRP A 67 2.84 -4.51 -13.07
C TRP A 67 2.43 -3.23 -12.35
N TRP A 68 1.23 -3.26 -11.78
CA TRP A 68 0.74 -2.16 -10.95
C TRP A 68 0.94 -2.49 -9.48
N THR A 69 1.49 -1.53 -8.74
CA THR A 69 1.87 -1.68 -7.34
C THR A 69 1.36 -0.51 -6.50
N ILE A 70 1.20 -0.75 -5.21
CA ILE A 70 0.88 0.28 -4.23
C ILE A 70 2.16 1.06 -3.91
N TYR A 71 2.05 2.38 -3.73
CA TYR A 71 3.18 3.21 -3.31
C TYR A 71 3.60 2.87 -1.86
N GLY A 72 4.85 2.45 -1.68
CA GLY A 72 5.48 2.29 -0.37
C GLY A 72 6.08 3.60 0.13
N GLY A 73 6.19 3.77 1.45
CA GLY A 73 6.89 4.89 2.07
C GLY A 73 6.10 5.63 3.15
N ASP A 74 4.79 5.38 3.30
CA ASP A 74 3.98 5.92 4.40
C ASP A 74 4.19 5.05 5.65
N VAL A 75 5.37 5.21 6.26
CA VAL A 75 5.86 4.46 7.42
C VAL A 75 5.13 4.92 8.69
N SER A 76 4.77 6.20 8.76
CA SER A 76 4.05 6.81 9.86
C SER A 76 2.53 6.53 9.85
N GLN A 77 2.00 6.06 8.71
CA GLN A 77 0.58 5.75 8.48
C GLN A 77 -0.31 7.00 8.62
N ASP A 78 0.18 8.16 8.20
CA ASP A 78 -0.54 9.43 8.28
C ASP A 78 -1.27 9.82 6.97
N GLY A 79 -1.11 8.99 5.93
CA GLY A 79 -1.74 9.18 4.63
C GLY A 79 -0.95 10.07 3.69
N PHE A 80 0.29 10.44 4.02
CA PHE A 80 1.22 11.12 3.12
C PHE A 80 2.56 10.38 3.11
N ILE A 81 3.28 10.46 1.99
CA ILE A 81 4.67 10.04 1.94
C ILE A 81 5.51 11.31 1.96
N ASP A 82 6.20 11.58 3.07
CA ASP A 82 7.02 12.77 3.21
C ASP A 82 8.27 12.55 4.10
N THR A 83 8.97 13.64 4.41
CA THR A 83 10.20 13.59 5.21
C THR A 83 9.99 13.09 6.65
N GLY A 84 8.76 13.11 7.16
CA GLY A 84 8.37 12.53 8.44
C GLY A 84 8.59 11.02 8.47
N ASP A 85 8.35 10.33 7.35
CA ASP A 85 8.52 8.88 7.23
C ASP A 85 9.98 8.43 7.23
N MET A 86 10.91 9.34 6.92
CA MET A 86 12.34 9.06 6.96
C MET A 86 12.87 8.88 8.39
N THR A 87 12.29 9.57 9.36
CA THR A 87 12.81 9.57 10.74
C THR A 87 12.74 8.19 11.42
N PRO A 88 11.62 7.44 11.35
CA PRO A 88 11.55 6.07 11.84
C PRO A 88 12.58 5.14 11.18
N VAL A 89 12.80 5.28 9.87
CA VAL A 89 13.74 4.46 9.08
C VAL A 89 15.18 4.75 9.49
N ASP A 90 15.58 6.02 9.55
CA ASP A 90 16.91 6.46 9.96
C ASP A 90 17.26 6.00 11.39
N ASN A 91 16.30 6.11 12.33
CA ASN A 91 16.49 5.64 13.70
C ASN A 91 16.67 4.11 13.79
N ALA A 92 15.91 3.35 13.01
CA ALA A 92 16.00 1.90 12.98
C ALA A 92 17.29 1.41 12.30
N SER A 93 17.72 2.10 11.24
CA SER A 93 18.98 1.82 10.56
C SER A 93 20.18 2.04 11.47
N ARG A 94 20.20 3.11 12.28
CA ARG A 94 21.29 3.41 13.24
C ARG A 94 21.51 2.32 14.29
N ILE A 95 20.49 1.54 14.61
CA ILE A 95 20.59 0.43 15.57
C ILE A 95 20.58 -0.94 14.86
N PHE A 96 20.74 -0.96 13.53
CA PHE A 96 20.84 -2.16 12.70
C PHE A 96 19.64 -3.10 12.85
N LEU A 97 18.43 -2.56 12.94
CA LEU A 97 17.22 -3.38 12.88
C LEU A 97 17.12 -4.09 11.52
N SER A 98 16.59 -5.29 11.54
CA SER A 98 16.40 -6.14 10.35
C SER A 98 15.22 -7.10 10.56
N GLY A 99 14.74 -7.68 9.47
CA GLY A 99 13.59 -8.56 9.41
C GLY A 99 12.31 -7.84 8.98
N TYR A 100 11.17 -8.52 9.14
CA TYR A 100 9.86 -8.04 8.70
C TYR A 100 9.33 -6.93 9.63
N LEU A 101 9.82 -5.72 9.40
CA LEU A 101 9.50 -4.52 10.16
C LEU A 101 8.82 -3.47 9.25
N TYR A 102 8.19 -2.46 9.84
CA TYR A 102 7.48 -1.44 9.06
C TYR A 102 8.45 -0.41 8.43
N GLN A 103 9.66 -0.29 8.96
CA GLN A 103 10.71 0.54 8.37
C GLN A 103 11.40 -0.08 7.14
N ASP A 104 11.23 -1.38 6.92
CA ASP A 104 11.71 -2.11 5.74
C ASP A 104 10.71 -1.89 4.59
N VAL A 105 10.91 -0.79 3.86
CA VAL A 105 10.03 -0.28 2.81
C VAL A 105 10.25 -1.04 1.51
N ASN A 106 11.49 -1.44 1.22
CA ASN A 106 11.82 -2.20 0.01
C ASN A 106 11.55 -3.72 0.16
N GLY A 107 11.37 -4.22 1.39
CA GLY A 107 11.04 -5.60 1.69
C GLY A 107 12.21 -6.57 1.60
N ASP A 108 13.46 -6.09 1.62
CA ASP A 108 14.67 -6.93 1.52
C ASP A 108 15.14 -7.49 2.88
N GLY A 109 14.49 -7.06 3.97
CA GLY A 109 14.78 -7.50 5.34
C GLY A 109 15.91 -6.72 6.02
N PHE A 110 16.49 -5.72 5.38
CA PHE A 110 17.43 -4.76 5.97
C PHE A 110 16.78 -3.38 6.01
N ILE A 111 17.09 -2.61 7.06
CA ILE A 111 16.61 -1.23 7.17
C ILE A 111 17.79 -0.28 6.94
N ASP A 112 17.82 0.37 5.79
CA ASP A 112 18.94 1.22 5.38
C ASP A 112 18.54 2.40 4.46
N THR A 113 19.51 2.95 3.74
CA THR A 113 19.30 4.12 2.87
C THR A 113 18.51 3.78 1.59
N ALA A 114 18.43 2.51 1.21
CA ALA A 114 17.60 2.06 0.08
C ALA A 114 16.11 2.27 0.36
N ASP A 115 15.66 2.03 1.61
CA ASP A 115 14.29 2.32 2.04
C ASP A 115 13.97 3.81 1.92
N MET A 116 14.89 4.65 2.40
CA MET A 116 14.77 6.12 2.35
C MET A 116 14.67 6.64 0.91
N THR A 117 15.31 5.96 -0.05
CA THR A 117 15.24 6.34 -1.47
C THR A 117 13.83 6.17 -2.03
N ILE A 118 13.07 5.17 -1.58
CA ILE A 118 11.67 4.99 -1.98
C ILE A 118 10.81 6.13 -1.42
N ILE A 119 11.02 6.49 -0.14
CA ILE A 119 10.32 7.59 0.50
C ILE A 119 10.60 8.91 -0.23
N ASP A 120 11.87 9.24 -0.49
CA ASP A 120 12.27 10.49 -1.15
C ASP A 120 11.65 10.63 -2.55
N ASN A 121 11.72 9.56 -3.36
CA ASN A 121 11.15 9.56 -4.70
C ASN A 121 9.64 9.77 -4.69
N ASN A 122 8.91 9.09 -3.79
CA ASN A 122 7.46 9.21 -3.71
C ASN A 122 7.03 10.54 -3.07
N ALA A 123 7.79 11.05 -2.10
CA ALA A 123 7.57 12.38 -1.53
C ALA A 123 7.75 13.49 -2.57
N SER A 124 8.75 13.37 -3.46
CA SER A 124 8.97 14.32 -4.57
C SER A 124 7.82 14.37 -5.58
N GLN A 125 7.00 13.31 -5.62
CA GLN A 125 5.80 13.19 -6.46
C GLN A 125 4.52 13.59 -5.72
N PHE A 126 4.62 14.00 -4.45
CA PHE A 126 3.48 14.33 -3.58
C PHE A 126 2.49 13.17 -3.44
N ILE A 127 2.99 11.94 -3.35
CA ILE A 127 2.13 10.77 -3.17
C ILE A 127 1.47 10.83 -1.79
N GLY A 128 0.16 10.67 -1.77
CA GLY A 128 -0.67 10.62 -0.58
C GLY A 128 -1.90 9.75 -0.80
N ALA A 129 -2.59 9.39 0.29
CA ALA A 129 -3.78 8.57 0.22
C ALA A 129 -4.90 9.35 -0.48
N MET A 130 -5.70 8.64 -1.26
CA MET A 130 -6.84 9.22 -1.96
C MET A 130 -8.08 8.40 -1.63
N HIS A 131 -9.12 9.09 -1.16
CA HIS A 131 -10.38 8.50 -0.77
C HIS A 131 -11.55 9.29 -1.38
N PRO A 132 -12.74 8.68 -1.47
CA PRO A 132 -14.00 9.34 -1.86
C PRO A 132 -14.34 10.60 -1.06
#